data_AF-A0A2G9TD93-F1
#
_entry.id   AF-A0A2G9TD93-F1
#
_cell.length_a   1.000
_cell.length_b   1.000
_cell.length_c   1.000
_cell.angle_alpha   90.00
_cell.angle_beta   90.00
_cell.angle_gamma   90.00
#
_symmetry.space_group_name_H-M   'P 1'
#
loop_
_entity.id
_entity.type
_entity.pdbx_description
1 polymer ?
#
loop_
_entity_poly.entity_id
_entity_poly.type
_entity_poly.pdbx_seq_one_letter_code
_entity_poly.pdbx_strand_id
1 'polypeptide(L)'
;MAVIRWLLVRDFDVVAFLPVVYNNSHNFNAVHVHLLAKLEELGLVTFTPARTGRGERKAFINYDDLYVTTLAARHGGCVLSGDKFKDILAQPTYSEFHPVILNRTLDIKFRFLPHDVVHHGIDVFYKALPELFIYEDMTIRASVIAQKIFASPDDPEFSKVLLRRESWSEKRKEERISAIDDMMAELCERNAIRPLALENLPGYQL
;
A
#
# COMPACT_ATOMS: atom_id res chain seq x y z
N MET A 1 -6.38 1.85 -2.79
CA MET A 1 -6.39 3.13 -3.53
C MET A 1 -6.02 4.33 -2.66
N ALA A 2 -6.76 4.66 -1.60
CA ALA A 2 -6.47 5.85 -0.76
C ALA A 2 -5.03 5.89 -0.19
N VAL A 3 -4.54 4.77 0.35
CA VAL A 3 -3.16 4.65 0.86
C VAL A 3 -2.12 4.85 -0.26
N ILE A 4 -2.37 4.26 -1.43
CA ILE A 4 -1.50 4.39 -2.62
C ILE A 4 -1.38 5.87 -2.98
N ARG A 5 -2.50 6.59 -3.11
CA ARG A 5 -2.50 8.02 -3.39
C ARG A 5 -1.75 8.83 -2.33
N TRP A 6 -2.04 8.56 -1.06
CA TRP A 6 -1.42 9.23 0.10
C TRP A 6 0.12 9.12 0.09
N LEU A 7 0.65 7.98 -0.36
CA LEU A 7 2.09 7.77 -0.53
C LEU A 7 2.63 8.46 -1.80
N LEU A 8 1.89 8.38 -2.92
CA LEU A 8 2.30 9.01 -4.19
C LEU A 8 2.46 10.52 -4.06
N VAL A 9 1.55 11.22 -3.36
CA VAL A 9 1.67 12.68 -3.15
C VAL A 9 2.86 13.06 -2.28
N ARG A 10 3.42 12.10 -1.53
CA ARG A 10 4.66 12.22 -0.74
C ARG A 10 5.88 11.68 -1.50
N ASP A 11 5.75 11.46 -2.80
CA ASP A 11 6.82 11.06 -3.71
C ASP A 11 7.40 9.65 -3.46
N PHE A 12 6.58 8.76 -2.90
CA PHE A 12 6.89 7.33 -2.81
C PHE A 12 6.43 6.57 -4.07
N ASP A 13 7.30 5.72 -4.63
CA ASP A 13 6.87 4.69 -5.58
C ASP A 13 6.26 3.52 -4.80
N VAL A 14 5.06 3.11 -5.20
CA VAL A 14 4.23 2.16 -4.44
C VAL A 14 3.60 1.12 -5.36
N VAL A 15 3.56 -0.11 -4.87
CA VAL A 15 2.86 -1.24 -5.50
C VAL A 15 2.15 -2.02 -4.40
N ALA A 16 0.88 -2.35 -4.63
CA ALA A 16 0.10 -3.25 -3.78
C ALA A 16 0.01 -4.62 -4.43
N PHE A 17 0.09 -5.68 -3.63
CA PHE A 17 -0.13 -7.04 -4.08
C PHE A 17 -1.47 -7.55 -3.56
N LEU A 18 -2.23 -8.23 -4.42
CA LEU A 18 -3.49 -8.86 -4.04
C LEU A 18 -3.59 -10.24 -4.70
N PRO A 19 -4.12 -11.27 -4.03
CA PRO A 19 -4.50 -12.50 -4.70
C PRO A 19 -5.48 -12.26 -5.86
N VAL A 20 -5.27 -12.92 -7.01
CA VAL A 20 -6.13 -12.76 -8.19
C VAL A 20 -7.61 -13.08 -7.94
N VAL A 21 -7.92 -13.83 -6.87
CA VAL A 21 -9.30 -14.13 -6.43
C VAL A 21 -10.10 -12.87 -6.03
N TYR A 22 -9.42 -11.76 -5.72
CA TYR A 22 -10.08 -10.47 -5.48
C TYR A 22 -10.54 -9.80 -6.78
N ASN A 23 -9.98 -10.19 -7.94
CA ASN A 23 -10.42 -9.75 -9.25
C ASN A 23 -11.60 -10.59 -9.78
N ASN A 24 -12.60 -10.81 -8.92
CA ASN A 24 -13.79 -11.58 -9.25
C ASN A 24 -15.03 -10.76 -8.87
N SER A 25 -15.90 -10.47 -9.83
CA SER A 25 -17.15 -9.73 -9.63
C SER A 25 -18.13 -10.40 -8.67
N HIS A 26 -17.96 -11.70 -8.40
CA HIS A 26 -18.74 -12.45 -7.43
C HIS A 26 -18.09 -12.54 -6.03
N ASN A 27 -16.97 -11.86 -5.82
CA ASN A 27 -16.34 -11.77 -4.50
C ASN A 27 -17.01 -10.67 -3.67
N PHE A 28 -17.99 -11.06 -2.83
CA PHE A 28 -18.73 -10.13 -1.98
C PHE A 28 -17.90 -9.51 -0.84
N ASN A 29 -16.68 -9.99 -0.59
CA ASN A 29 -15.77 -9.40 0.39
C ASN A 29 -14.98 -8.20 -0.20
N ALA A 30 -15.04 -8.00 -1.51
CA ALA A 30 -14.38 -6.90 -2.19
C ALA A 30 -15.41 -5.87 -2.65
N VAL A 31 -15.27 -4.64 -2.15
CA VAL A 31 -16.02 -3.49 -2.68
C VAL A 31 -15.24 -2.84 -3.82
N HIS A 32 -15.95 -2.24 -4.77
CA HIS A 32 -15.36 -1.49 -5.88
C HIS A 32 -14.38 -2.29 -6.75
N VAL A 33 -14.66 -3.58 -6.96
CA VAL A 33 -13.82 -4.52 -7.75
C VAL A 33 -13.48 -3.96 -9.14
N HIS A 34 -14.40 -3.21 -9.75
CA HIS A 34 -14.22 -2.55 -11.05
C HIS A 34 -13.00 -1.60 -11.12
N LEU A 35 -12.49 -1.12 -9.98
CA LEU A 35 -11.28 -0.29 -9.93
C LEU A 35 -9.99 -1.09 -9.96
N LEU A 36 -10.02 -2.37 -9.61
CA LEU A 36 -8.79 -3.17 -9.50
C LEU A 36 -8.11 -3.37 -10.85
N ALA A 37 -8.87 -3.54 -11.93
CA ALA A 37 -8.34 -3.63 -13.29
C ALA A 37 -7.60 -2.34 -13.70
N LYS A 38 -8.20 -1.16 -13.42
CA LYS A 38 -7.56 0.14 -13.68
C LYS A 38 -6.27 0.30 -12.87
N LEU A 39 -6.27 -0.11 -11.61
CA LEU A 39 -5.08 -0.06 -10.75
C LEU A 39 -3.98 -1.02 -11.22
N GLU A 40 -4.34 -2.18 -11.76
CA GLU A 40 -3.40 -3.12 -12.36
C GLU A 40 -2.76 -2.55 -13.64
N GLU A 41 -3.56 -1.98 -14.54
CA GLU A 41 -3.07 -1.34 -15.78
C GLU A 41 -2.06 -0.22 -15.50
N LEU A 42 -2.24 0.53 -14.40
CA LEU A 42 -1.30 1.57 -13.94
C LEU A 42 -0.04 1.03 -13.25
N GLY A 43 0.03 -0.29 -13.02
CA GLY A 43 1.08 -0.96 -12.27
C GLY A 43 1.12 -0.53 -10.80
N LEU A 44 -0.04 -0.21 -10.21
CA LEU A 44 -0.21 0.13 -8.80
C LEU A 44 -0.73 -1.06 -7.99
N VAL A 45 -1.38 -2.00 -8.65
CA VAL A 45 -1.78 -3.31 -8.13
C VAL A 45 -1.13 -4.40 -8.97
N THR A 46 -0.64 -5.46 -8.33
CA THR A 46 -0.18 -6.68 -8.99
C THR A 46 -0.95 -7.86 -8.43
N PHE A 47 -1.60 -8.64 -9.30
CA PHE A 47 -2.28 -9.84 -8.86
C PHE A 47 -1.31 -11.00 -8.67
N THR A 48 -1.30 -11.60 -7.48
CA THR A 48 -0.55 -12.82 -7.22
C THR A 48 -1.36 -14.04 -7.67
N PRO A 49 -0.70 -15.07 -8.21
CA PRO A 49 -1.40 -16.26 -8.69
C PRO A 49 -2.21 -16.93 -7.57
N ALA A 50 -3.45 -17.27 -7.85
CA ALA A 50 -4.25 -18.14 -7.01
C ALA A 50 -5.22 -18.93 -7.88
N ARG A 51 -5.61 -20.12 -7.43
CA ARG A 51 -6.63 -20.97 -8.07
C ARG A 51 -7.60 -21.48 -7.03
N THR A 52 -8.88 -21.46 -7.39
CA THR A 52 -9.91 -22.19 -6.65
C THR A 52 -9.70 -23.69 -6.82
N GLY A 53 -10.14 -24.47 -5.82
CA GLY A 53 -10.18 -25.91 -5.96
C GLY A 53 -11.22 -26.32 -7.00
N ARG A 54 -10.93 -27.33 -7.82
CA ARG A 54 -11.90 -27.92 -8.75
C ARG A 54 -11.74 -29.45 -8.73
N GLY A 55 -12.83 -30.14 -8.38
CA GLY A 55 -12.79 -31.59 -8.14
C GLY A 55 -11.83 -31.93 -7.00
N GLU A 56 -10.92 -32.86 -7.23
CA GLU A 56 -9.90 -33.27 -6.25
C GLU A 56 -8.70 -32.30 -6.13
N ARG A 57 -8.58 -31.32 -7.04
CA ARG A 57 -7.48 -30.35 -6.97
C ARG A 57 -7.72 -29.41 -5.80
N LYS A 58 -6.82 -29.44 -4.82
CA LYS A 58 -6.80 -28.48 -3.71
C LYS A 58 -6.69 -27.05 -4.23
N ALA A 59 -7.45 -26.15 -3.60
CA ALA A 59 -7.27 -24.71 -3.77
C ALA A 59 -5.80 -24.36 -3.48
N PHE A 60 -5.28 -23.41 -4.24
CA PHE A 60 -3.92 -22.93 -4.07
C PHE A 60 -3.98 -21.41 -4.08
N ILE A 61 -3.67 -20.81 -2.94
CA ILE A 61 -3.43 -19.38 -2.82
C ILE A 61 -1.92 -19.29 -2.72
N ASN A 62 -1.28 -18.66 -3.70
CA ASN A 62 0.16 -18.46 -3.61
C ASN A 62 0.44 -17.51 -2.45
N TYR A 63 1.61 -17.66 -1.86
CA TYR A 63 2.03 -16.91 -0.69
C TYR A 63 2.31 -15.45 -1.12
N ASP A 64 1.30 -14.61 -1.08
CA ASP A 64 1.37 -13.20 -1.49
C ASP A 64 2.39 -12.42 -0.66
N ASP A 65 2.56 -12.77 0.61
CA ASP A 65 3.62 -12.23 1.46
C ASP A 65 5.04 -12.43 0.88
N LEU A 66 5.30 -13.54 0.18
CA LEU A 66 6.59 -13.77 -0.47
C LEU A 66 6.79 -12.80 -1.65
N TYR A 67 5.73 -12.43 -2.38
CA TYR A 67 5.85 -11.45 -3.46
C TYR A 67 6.17 -10.06 -2.93
N VAL A 68 5.47 -9.66 -1.87
CA VAL A 68 5.69 -8.36 -1.20
C VAL A 68 7.12 -8.27 -0.66
N THR A 69 7.56 -9.28 0.09
CA THR A 69 8.91 -9.30 0.68
C THR A 69 10.00 -9.43 -0.38
N THR A 70 9.78 -10.20 -1.45
CA THR A 70 10.72 -10.30 -2.58
C THR A 70 10.91 -8.95 -3.27
N LEU A 71 9.82 -8.22 -3.56
CA LEU A 71 9.93 -6.92 -4.23
C LEU A 71 10.69 -5.92 -3.36
N ALA A 72 10.36 -5.85 -2.07
CA ALA A 72 11.04 -4.98 -1.12
C ALA A 72 12.53 -5.33 -1.01
N ALA A 73 12.89 -6.61 -0.86
CA ALA A 73 14.29 -7.04 -0.75
C ALA A 73 15.10 -6.75 -2.02
N ARG A 74 14.49 -6.92 -3.20
CA ARG A 74 15.11 -6.64 -4.49
C ARG A 74 15.45 -5.17 -4.69
N HIS A 75 14.58 -4.27 -4.21
CA HIS A 75 14.69 -2.84 -4.47
C HIS A 75 15.10 -2.00 -3.26
N GLY A 76 15.45 -2.64 -2.14
CA GLY A 76 15.77 -1.92 -0.90
C GLY A 76 14.57 -1.20 -0.28
N GLY A 77 13.36 -1.62 -0.63
CA GLY A 77 12.11 -0.97 -0.21
C GLY A 77 11.63 -1.41 1.18
N CYS A 78 10.53 -0.81 1.61
CA CYS A 78 9.82 -1.16 2.84
C CYS A 78 8.50 -1.88 2.56
N VAL A 79 7.99 -2.59 3.56
CA VAL A 79 6.68 -3.26 3.52
C VAL A 79 5.72 -2.54 4.45
N LEU A 80 4.55 -2.15 3.93
CA LEU A 80 3.44 -1.66 4.75
C LEU A 80 2.45 -2.81 4.95
N SER A 81 2.44 -3.41 6.13
CA SER A 81 1.55 -4.52 6.48
C SER A 81 1.34 -4.59 7.98
N GLY A 82 0.13 -4.98 8.40
CA GLY A 82 -0.14 -5.36 9.78
C GLY A 82 0.36 -6.76 10.14
N ASP A 83 0.69 -7.58 9.14
CA ASP A 83 1.29 -8.90 9.35
C ASP A 83 2.77 -8.77 9.73
N LYS A 84 3.22 -9.65 10.61
CA LYS A 84 4.62 -9.75 11.06
C LYS A 84 5.39 -10.87 10.37
N PHE A 85 4.76 -11.58 9.43
CA PHE A 85 5.39 -12.61 8.58
C PHE A 85 6.12 -13.68 9.40
N LYS A 86 5.53 -14.08 10.55
CA LYS A 86 6.18 -14.96 11.53
C LYS A 86 6.50 -16.33 10.96
N ASP A 87 5.67 -16.80 10.07
CA ASP A 87 5.80 -18.05 9.31
C ASP A 87 6.93 -18.00 8.26
N ILE A 88 7.16 -16.84 7.61
CA ILE A 88 8.36 -16.61 6.78
C ILE A 88 9.61 -16.58 7.67
N LEU A 89 9.57 -15.84 8.78
CA LEU A 89 10.70 -15.73 9.72
C LEU A 89 11.10 -17.08 10.32
N ALA A 90 10.14 -17.97 10.56
CA ALA A 90 10.39 -19.29 11.11
C ALA A 90 11.10 -20.26 10.14
N GLN A 91 11.15 -19.93 8.84
CA GLN A 91 11.69 -20.80 7.80
C GLN A 91 13.07 -20.31 7.32
N PRO A 92 14.16 -21.08 7.54
CA PRO A 92 15.51 -20.68 7.12
C PRO A 92 15.66 -20.48 5.61
N THR A 93 14.86 -21.18 4.79
CA THR A 93 14.83 -21.05 3.33
C THR A 93 14.49 -19.63 2.88
N TYR A 94 13.84 -18.84 3.72
CA TYR A 94 13.45 -17.45 3.44
C TYR A 94 14.33 -16.41 4.16
N SER A 95 15.52 -16.81 4.62
CA SER A 95 16.45 -15.95 5.36
C SER A 95 16.84 -14.67 4.60
N GLU A 96 16.81 -14.69 3.27
CA GLU A 96 17.04 -13.49 2.45
C GLU A 96 15.99 -12.37 2.66
N PHE A 97 14.78 -12.72 3.12
CA PHE A 97 13.70 -11.74 3.36
C PHE A 97 13.66 -11.24 4.80
N HIS A 98 14.36 -11.90 5.73
CA HIS A 98 14.34 -11.55 7.15
C HIS A 98 14.78 -10.09 7.41
N PRO A 99 15.82 -9.54 6.76
CA PRO A 99 16.21 -8.14 6.96
C PRO A 99 15.08 -7.16 6.63
N VAL A 100 14.34 -7.40 5.55
CA VAL A 100 13.18 -6.55 5.18
C VAL A 100 12.08 -6.70 6.23
N ILE A 101 11.74 -7.92 6.61
CA ILE A 101 10.66 -8.18 7.57
C ILE A 101 10.92 -7.50 8.91
N LEU A 102 12.14 -7.65 9.44
CA LEU A 102 12.53 -7.15 10.76
C LEU A 102 12.78 -5.63 10.74
N ASN A 103 13.49 -5.15 9.72
CA ASN A 103 14.03 -3.79 9.74
C ASN A 103 13.23 -2.82 8.87
N ARG A 104 12.43 -3.28 7.90
CA ARG A 104 11.72 -2.41 6.94
C ARG A 104 10.21 -2.66 6.83
N THR A 105 9.62 -3.44 7.73
CA THR A 105 8.16 -3.53 7.85
C THR A 105 7.63 -2.45 8.80
N LEU A 106 6.54 -1.81 8.40
CA LEU A 106 5.79 -0.80 9.15
C LEU A 106 4.31 -1.18 9.20
N ASP A 107 3.66 -0.92 10.34
CA ASP A 107 2.22 -1.04 10.42
C ASP A 107 1.55 0.18 9.82
N ILE A 108 0.32 -0.05 9.37
CA ILE A 108 -0.60 1.01 8.99
C ILE A 108 -1.85 0.91 9.84
N LYS A 109 -2.22 2.04 10.46
CA LYS A 109 -3.49 2.20 11.15
C LYS A 109 -4.42 3.06 10.32
N PHE A 110 -5.71 2.80 10.47
CA PHE A 110 -6.76 3.55 9.81
C PHE A 110 -7.60 4.25 10.84
N ARG A 111 -7.57 5.59 10.84
CA ARG A 111 -8.51 6.40 11.61
C ARG A 111 -9.72 6.70 10.75
N PHE A 112 -10.83 6.04 11.04
CA PHE A 112 -12.07 6.21 10.27
C PHE A 112 -12.58 7.65 10.34
N LEU A 113 -13.00 8.15 9.20
CA LEU A 113 -13.52 9.49 9.02
C LEU A 113 -15.05 9.48 9.13
N PRO A 114 -15.68 10.59 9.55
CA PRO A 114 -17.13 10.70 9.64
C PRO A 114 -17.82 10.78 8.26
N HIS A 115 -17.05 10.96 7.19
CA HIS A 115 -17.54 11.06 5.81
C HIS A 115 -16.72 10.17 4.88
N ASP A 116 -17.36 9.72 3.81
CA ASP A 116 -16.76 8.79 2.86
C ASP A 116 -15.57 9.38 2.10
N VAL A 117 -15.63 10.65 1.69
CA VAL A 117 -14.53 11.33 1.00
C VAL A 117 -14.21 12.65 1.67
N VAL A 118 -12.96 12.81 2.09
CA VAL A 118 -12.47 14.01 2.78
C VAL A 118 -11.18 14.51 2.15
N HIS A 119 -11.10 15.82 1.93
CA HIS A 119 -9.91 16.53 1.44
C HIS A 119 -9.18 17.22 2.58
N HIS A 120 -7.85 17.22 2.55
CA HIS A 120 -7.02 18.04 3.45
C HIS A 120 -5.75 18.49 2.75
N GLY A 121 -5.66 19.78 2.40
CA GLY A 121 -4.60 20.26 1.51
C GLY A 121 -4.59 19.49 0.18
N ILE A 122 -3.48 18.83 -0.12
CA ILE A 122 -3.31 17.98 -1.33
C ILE A 122 -3.81 16.55 -1.15
N ASP A 123 -4.13 16.14 0.09
CA ASP A 123 -4.57 14.80 0.40
C ASP A 123 -6.07 14.61 0.15
N VAL A 124 -6.41 13.40 -0.31
CA VAL A 124 -7.79 12.93 -0.48
C VAL A 124 -7.90 11.57 0.17
N PHE A 125 -8.81 11.45 1.12
CA PHE A 125 -9.02 10.25 1.92
C PHE A 125 -10.36 9.61 1.58
N TYR A 126 -10.38 8.29 1.49
CA TYR A 126 -11.60 7.49 1.35
C TYR A 126 -11.84 6.72 2.65
N LYS A 127 -12.91 7.07 3.38
CA LYS A 127 -13.40 6.47 4.64
C LYS A 127 -12.44 6.50 5.83
N ALA A 128 -11.13 6.58 5.62
CA ALA A 128 -10.14 6.60 6.69
C ALA A 128 -8.87 7.35 6.31
N LEU A 129 -8.23 7.91 7.33
CA LEU A 129 -6.88 8.45 7.30
C LEU A 129 -5.87 7.32 7.56
N PRO A 130 -4.89 7.10 6.69
CA PRO A 130 -3.78 6.20 6.97
C PRO A 130 -2.77 6.87 7.93
N GLU A 131 -2.29 6.11 8.90
CA GLU A 131 -1.21 6.50 9.81
C GLU A 131 -0.15 5.41 9.82
N LEU A 132 1.11 5.76 9.55
CA LEU A 132 2.23 4.84 9.75
C LEU A 132 2.47 4.65 11.24
N PHE A 133 2.50 3.40 11.66
CA PHE A 133 2.57 3.04 13.06
C PHE A 133 3.69 2.04 13.32
N ILE A 134 4.33 2.22 14.47
CA ILE A 134 5.26 1.28 15.06
C ILE A 134 5.02 1.27 16.58
N TYR A 135 5.40 0.18 17.25
CA TYR A 135 5.06 -0.04 18.67
C TYR A 135 6.01 0.68 19.65
N GLU A 136 7.02 1.38 19.13
CA GLU A 136 8.04 2.11 19.86
C GLU A 136 7.48 3.39 20.52
N ASP A 137 8.27 3.89 21.47
CA ASP A 137 8.01 5.13 22.21
C ASP A 137 7.77 6.31 21.25
N MET A 138 6.79 7.15 21.60
CA MET A 138 6.43 8.36 20.86
C MET A 138 7.62 9.27 20.57
N THR A 139 8.59 9.34 21.49
CA THR A 139 9.77 10.20 21.40
C THR A 139 10.73 9.81 20.30
N ILE A 140 10.81 8.53 19.94
CA ILE A 140 11.69 7.99 18.89
C ILE A 140 10.92 7.53 17.66
N ARG A 141 9.58 7.57 17.69
CA ARG A 141 8.75 7.00 16.63
C ARG A 141 9.10 7.54 15.25
N ALA A 142 9.22 8.87 15.12
CA ALA A 142 9.49 9.51 13.85
C ALA A 142 10.86 9.11 13.28
N SER A 143 11.90 9.00 14.12
CA SER A 143 13.24 8.62 13.67
C SER A 143 13.30 7.15 13.25
N VAL A 144 12.64 6.26 14.00
CA VAL A 144 12.56 4.84 13.64
C VAL A 144 11.77 4.67 12.35
N ILE A 145 10.60 5.33 12.21
CA ILE A 145 9.85 5.32 10.95
C ILE A 145 10.74 5.79 9.79
N ALA A 146 11.45 6.91 9.95
CA ALA A 146 12.35 7.41 8.92
C ALA A 146 13.43 6.40 8.53
N GLN A 147 14.05 5.72 9.49
CA GLN A 147 15.06 4.68 9.24
C GLN A 147 14.49 3.46 8.50
N LYS A 148 13.20 3.14 8.70
CA LYS A 148 12.55 2.01 8.03
C LYS A 148 12.22 2.32 6.56
N ILE A 149 11.84 3.57 6.26
CA ILE A 149 11.35 3.96 4.92
C ILE A 149 12.47 4.51 4.04
N PHE A 150 13.39 5.28 4.60
CA PHE A 150 14.45 5.93 3.84
C PHE A 150 15.74 5.11 3.91
N ALA A 151 16.47 5.08 2.80
CA ALA A 151 17.84 4.58 2.75
C ALA A 151 18.78 5.79 2.64
N SER A 152 19.62 6.01 3.65
CA SER A 152 20.71 6.99 3.58
C SER A 152 21.89 6.41 2.79
N PRO A 153 22.87 7.22 2.35
CA PRO A 153 24.05 6.71 1.64
C PRO A 153 24.85 5.63 2.39
N ASP A 154 24.76 5.60 3.72
CA ASP A 154 25.41 4.60 4.58
C ASP A 154 24.59 3.30 4.72
N ASP A 155 23.37 3.28 4.19
CA ASP A 155 22.48 2.13 4.22
C ASP A 155 22.92 1.08 3.17
N PRO A 156 23.07 -0.21 3.55
CA PRO A 156 23.41 -1.27 2.60
C PRO A 156 22.48 -1.39 1.39
N GLU A 157 21.23 -0.94 1.53
CA GLU A 157 20.21 -1.01 0.49
C GLU A 157 20.19 0.23 -0.41
N PHE A 158 20.98 1.27 -0.11
CA PHE A 158 20.96 2.56 -0.81
C PHE A 158 21.13 2.43 -2.32
N SER A 159 22.09 1.63 -2.78
CA SER A 159 22.34 1.43 -4.21
C SER A 159 21.14 0.82 -4.95
N LYS A 160 20.38 -0.06 -4.28
CA LYS A 160 19.17 -0.66 -4.86
C LYS A 160 18.05 0.37 -4.97
N VAL A 161 17.90 1.21 -3.95
CA VAL A 161 16.91 2.32 -3.93
C VAL A 161 17.26 3.34 -5.01
N LEU A 162 18.53 3.72 -5.16
CA LEU A 162 18.99 4.66 -6.18
C LEU A 162 18.67 4.14 -7.59
N LEU A 163 18.98 2.87 -7.86
CA LEU A 163 18.65 2.23 -9.14
C LEU A 163 17.14 2.20 -9.39
N ARG A 164 16.32 1.89 -8.37
CA ARG A 164 14.86 1.94 -8.50
C ARG A 164 14.38 3.36 -8.80
N ARG A 165 14.99 4.37 -8.18
CA ARG A 165 14.63 5.78 -8.35
C ARG A 165 14.89 6.27 -9.77
N GLU A 166 15.86 5.73 -10.50
CA GLU A 166 16.08 6.07 -11.92
C GLU A 166 14.86 5.77 -12.81
N SER A 167 14.04 4.78 -12.43
CA SER A 167 12.79 4.46 -13.14
C SER A 167 11.59 5.33 -12.73
N TRP A 168 11.75 6.17 -11.70
CA TRP A 168 10.72 7.04 -11.17
C TRP A 168 10.84 8.45 -11.76
N SER A 169 9.72 9.00 -12.23
CA SER A 169 9.66 10.37 -12.77
C SER A 169 8.45 11.11 -12.25
N GLU A 170 8.57 12.44 -12.17
CA GLU A 170 7.46 13.34 -11.81
C GLU A 170 6.25 13.13 -12.72
N LYS A 171 6.47 12.98 -14.03
CA LYS A 171 5.41 12.68 -14.99
C LYS A 171 4.66 11.39 -14.63
N ARG A 172 5.37 10.30 -14.34
CA ARG A 172 4.77 9.01 -13.96
C ARG A 172 3.98 9.13 -12.66
N LYS A 173 4.48 9.92 -11.71
CA LYS A 173 3.79 10.21 -10.43
C LYS A 173 2.48 10.94 -10.68
N GLU A 174 2.52 12.03 -11.45
CA GLU A 174 1.35 12.86 -11.78
C GLU A 174 0.29 12.07 -12.54
N GLU A 175 0.68 11.28 -13.54
CA GLU A 175 -0.23 10.40 -14.30
C GLU A 175 -0.98 9.43 -13.37
N ARG A 176 -0.26 8.82 -12.42
CA ARG A 176 -0.85 7.88 -11.45
C ARG A 176 -1.76 8.58 -10.44
N ILE A 177 -1.39 9.77 -9.95
CA ILE A 177 -2.23 10.57 -9.05
C ILE A 177 -3.51 10.99 -9.76
N SER A 178 -3.41 11.53 -10.98
CA SER A 178 -4.57 11.95 -11.77
C SER A 178 -5.53 10.79 -12.03
N ALA A 179 -5.01 9.61 -12.41
CA ALA A 179 -5.86 8.45 -12.65
C ALA A 179 -6.57 7.96 -11.37
N ILE A 180 -5.93 8.06 -10.20
CA ILE A 180 -6.60 7.78 -8.92
C ILE A 180 -7.65 8.83 -8.59
N ASP A 181 -7.40 10.11 -8.88
CA ASP A 181 -8.38 11.17 -8.67
C ASP A 181 -9.61 10.98 -9.56
N ASP A 182 -9.43 10.57 -10.81
CA ASP A 182 -10.53 10.21 -11.71
C ASP A 182 -11.33 9.01 -11.18
N MET A 183 -10.66 7.97 -10.68
CA MET A 183 -11.31 6.82 -10.02
C MET A 183 -12.07 7.23 -8.75
N MET A 184 -11.54 8.15 -7.96
CA MET A 184 -12.21 8.70 -6.78
C MET A 184 -13.44 9.53 -7.17
N ALA A 185 -13.37 10.32 -8.24
CA ALA A 185 -14.50 11.08 -8.76
C ALA A 185 -15.62 10.15 -9.27
N GLU A 186 -15.26 9.10 -10.02
CA GLU A 186 -16.19 8.05 -10.46
C GLU A 186 -16.88 7.37 -9.27
N LEU A 187 -16.13 7.05 -8.21
CA LEU A 187 -16.70 6.51 -6.98
C LEU A 187 -17.69 7.48 -6.34
N CYS A 188 -17.36 8.77 -6.29
CA CYS A 188 -18.25 9.77 -5.71
C CYS A 188 -19.56 9.85 -6.49
N GLU A 189 -19.48 9.93 -7.82
CA GLU A 189 -20.64 10.00 -8.69
C GLU A 189 -21.54 8.76 -8.55
N ARG A 190 -20.95 7.56 -8.67
CA ARG A 190 -21.69 6.28 -8.60
C ARG A 190 -22.42 6.08 -7.27
N ASN A 191 -21.89 6.62 -6.18
CA ASN A 191 -22.42 6.42 -4.83
C ASN A 191 -23.10 7.67 -4.27
N ALA A 192 -23.28 8.73 -5.08
CA ALA A 192 -23.79 10.03 -4.65
C ALA A 192 -23.07 10.58 -3.40
N ILE A 193 -21.76 10.35 -3.30
CA ILE A 193 -20.93 10.84 -2.20
C ILE A 193 -20.56 12.29 -2.49
N ARG A 194 -20.74 13.16 -1.49
CA ARG A 194 -20.28 14.54 -1.54
C ARG A 194 -18.92 14.66 -0.84
N PRO A 195 -17.83 14.97 -1.55
CA PRO A 195 -16.55 15.26 -0.91
C PRO A 195 -16.63 16.48 0.00
N LEU A 196 -15.95 16.43 1.14
CA LEU A 196 -15.88 17.54 2.10
C LEU A 196 -14.43 17.89 2.44
N ALA A 197 -14.15 19.15 2.74
CA ALA A 197 -12.86 19.53 3.30
C ALA A 197 -12.82 19.19 4.81
N LEU A 198 -11.71 18.62 5.27
CA LEU A 198 -11.48 18.24 6.67
C LEU A 198 -11.56 19.45 7.60
N GLU A 199 -11.12 20.61 7.14
CA GLU A 199 -11.19 21.89 7.87
C GLU A 199 -12.62 22.28 8.23
N ASN A 200 -13.61 21.78 7.48
CA ASN A 200 -15.03 22.00 7.74
C ASN A 200 -15.63 20.94 8.67
N LEU A 201 -14.83 19.99 9.17
CA LEU A 201 -15.28 18.91 10.05
C LEU A 201 -14.95 19.20 11.52
N PRO A 202 -15.94 19.51 12.38
CA PRO A 202 -15.70 19.80 13.78
C PRO A 202 -15.11 18.58 14.50
N GLY A 203 -14.02 18.78 15.26
CA GLY A 203 -13.35 17.75 16.05
C GLY A 203 -12.24 16.96 15.32
N TYR A 204 -11.94 17.30 14.06
CA TYR A 204 -10.78 16.77 13.33
C TYR A 204 -9.72 17.85 13.14
N GLN A 205 -8.76 17.90 14.07
CA GLN A 205 -7.47 18.56 13.87
C GLN A 205 -6.43 17.44 13.69
N LEU A 206 -5.67 17.49 12.59
CA LEU A 206 -4.55 16.59 12.31
C LEU A 206 -3.28 17.08 13.01
#